data_AF-A0A2W2CLZ3-F1
#
_entry.id   AF-A0A2W2CLZ3-F1
#
_cell.length_a   1.000
_cell.length_b   1.000
_cell.length_c   1.000
_cell.angle_alpha   90.00
_cell.angle_beta   90.00
_cell.angle_gamma   90.00
#
_symmetry.space_group_name_H-M   'P 1'
#
loop_
_entity.id
_entity.type
_entity.pdbx_description
1 polymer ?
#
loop_
_entity_poly.entity_id
_entity_poly.type
_entity_poly.pdbx_seq_one_letter_code
_entity_poly.pdbx_strand_id
1 'polypeptide(L)'
;MQPRPPRVFAADDILSGRVSLDAYPFRYIYVTPSLSSVFAGRFNYRLKTGNNGPPDEMLTAVELLETRGWEVVTVDASGHVTVMRRVMHR
;
A
#
# COMPACT_ATOMS: atom_id res chain seq x y z
N MET A 1 -1.39 -8.20 27.84
CA MET A 1 -1.72 -7.07 26.94
C MET A 1 -1.86 -7.64 25.54
N GLN A 2 -3.01 -7.48 24.90
CA GLN A 2 -3.21 -7.98 23.53
C GLN A 2 -2.37 -7.13 22.57
N PRO A 3 -1.59 -7.72 21.64
CA PRO A 3 -0.74 -6.95 20.74
C PRO A 3 -1.60 -6.02 19.87
N ARG A 4 -1.12 -4.79 19.65
CA ARG A 4 -1.80 -3.86 18.75
C ARG A 4 -1.89 -4.50 17.36
N PRO A 5 -3.04 -4.43 16.69
CA PRO A 5 -3.19 -5.03 15.37
C PRO A 5 -2.20 -4.39 14.39
N PRO A 6 -1.63 -5.18 13.46
CA PRO A 6 -0.72 -4.67 12.46
C PRO A 6 -1.42 -3.61 11.60
N ARG A 7 -0.67 -2.56 11.22
CA ARG A 7 -1.15 -1.46 10.38
C ARG A 7 -0.48 -1.43 9.01
N VAL A 8 0.24 -2.50 8.67
CA VAL A 8 0.99 -2.65 7.43
C VAL A 8 0.28 -3.68 6.58
N PHE A 9 -0.04 -3.32 5.35
CA PHE A 9 -0.80 -4.13 4.41
C PHE A 9 -0.08 -4.20 3.08
N ALA A 10 0.02 -5.40 2.51
CA ALA A 10 0.57 -5.58 1.17
C ALA A 10 -0.46 -5.15 0.12
N ALA A 11 0.03 -4.56 -0.97
CA ALA A 11 -0.79 -4.11 -2.09
C ALA A 11 -1.64 -5.25 -2.67
N ASP A 12 -1.07 -6.45 -2.83
CA ASP A 12 -1.78 -7.64 -3.35
C ASP A 12 -2.96 -8.06 -2.45
N ASP A 13 -2.83 -7.98 -1.13
CA ASP A 13 -3.91 -8.35 -0.22
C ASP A 13 -5.09 -7.35 -0.27
N ILE A 14 -4.80 -6.08 -0.57
CA ILE A 14 -5.81 -5.03 -0.77
C ILE A 14 -6.50 -5.23 -2.13
N LEU A 15 -5.72 -5.39 -3.20
CA LEU A 15 -6.23 -5.52 -4.57
C LEU A 15 -7.02 -6.82 -4.78
N SER A 16 -6.58 -7.92 -4.16
CA SER A 16 -7.30 -9.20 -4.19
C SER A 16 -8.54 -9.23 -3.29
N GLY A 17 -8.73 -8.21 -2.44
CA GLY A 17 -9.83 -8.14 -1.49
C GLY A 17 -9.70 -9.09 -0.29
N ARG A 18 -8.54 -9.75 -0.10
CA ARG A 18 -8.25 -10.57 1.09
C ARG A 18 -8.30 -9.74 2.37
N VAL A 19 -7.93 -8.47 2.28
CA VAL A 19 -8.03 -7.51 3.37
C VAL A 19 -9.06 -6.44 3.03
N SER A 20 -10.06 -6.31 3.90
CA SER A 20 -11.01 -5.19 3.86
C SER A 20 -10.68 -4.17 4.95
N LEU A 21 -10.14 -3.02 4.54
CA LEU A 21 -9.76 -1.94 5.46
C LEU A 21 -10.97 -1.18 6.02
N ASP A 22 -12.14 -1.32 5.39
CA ASP A 22 -13.37 -0.67 5.82
C ASP A 22 -13.87 -1.22 7.17
N ALA A 23 -13.61 -2.49 7.44
CA ALA A 23 -13.98 -3.18 8.68
C ALA A 23 -13.15 -2.75 9.90
N TYR A 24 -12.03 -2.04 9.70
CA TYR A 24 -11.13 -1.66 10.77
C TYR A 24 -11.23 -0.16 11.11
N PRO A 25 -11.24 0.23 12.40
CA PRO A 25 -11.25 1.63 12.82
C PRO A 25 -9.84 2.24 12.78
N PHE A 26 -9.09 2.02 11.69
CA PHE A 26 -7.75 2.60 11.54
C PHE A 26 -7.82 4.04 11.05
N ARG A 27 -7.03 4.91 11.69
CA ARG A 27 -6.80 6.29 11.24
C ARG A 27 -5.64 6.39 10.25
N TYR A 28 -4.63 5.53 10.41
CA TYR A 28 -3.44 5.48 9.56
C TYR A 28 -3.08 4.03 9.24
N ILE A 29 -2.63 3.81 8.02
CA ILE A 29 -2.12 2.53 7.53
C ILE A 29 -0.86 2.76 6.69
N TYR A 30 -0.08 1.70 6.55
CA TYR A 30 1.07 1.62 5.66
C TYR A 30 0.74 0.62 4.55
N VAL A 31 0.91 1.02 3.31
CA VAL A 31 0.80 0.17 2.14
C VAL A 31 2.20 -0.12 1.62
N THR A 32 2.50 -1.39 1.43
CA THR A 32 3.79 -1.86 0.91
C THR A 32 3.55 -2.68 -0.36
N PRO A 33 4.56 -2.83 -1.24
CA PRO A 33 4.52 -3.85 -2.28
C PRO A 33 4.28 -5.24 -1.69
N SER A 34 3.76 -6.11 -2.54
CA SER A 34 3.71 -7.55 -2.30
C SER A 34 5.13 -8.12 -2.20
N LEU A 35 5.31 -9.18 -1.39
CA LEU A 35 6.59 -9.90 -1.36
C LEU A 35 6.95 -10.39 -2.77
N SER A 36 5.95 -10.88 -3.52
CA SER A 36 6.08 -11.36 -4.89
C SER A 36 6.67 -10.32 -5.82
N SER A 37 6.25 -9.06 -5.71
CA SER A 37 6.77 -7.97 -6.54
C SER A 37 8.18 -7.54 -6.11
N VAL A 38 8.49 -7.55 -4.81
CA VAL A 38 9.85 -7.33 -4.29
C VAL A 38 10.83 -8.42 -4.78
N PHE A 39 10.39 -9.68 -4.82
CA PHE A 39 11.21 -10.80 -5.32
C PHE A 39 11.31 -10.81 -6.85
N ALA A 40 10.22 -10.52 -7.58
CA ALA A 40 10.26 -10.29 -9.02
C ALA A 40 11.17 -9.10 -9.39
N GLY A 41 11.30 -8.14 -8.46
CA GLY A 41 12.29 -7.05 -8.35
C GLY A 41 13.68 -7.40 -8.84
N ARG A 42 14.16 -8.57 -8.41
CA ARG A 42 15.55 -9.00 -8.66
C ARG A 42 15.79 -9.54 -10.06
N PHE A 43 14.76 -9.93 -10.80
CA PHE A 43 14.92 -10.55 -12.12
C PHE A 43 14.30 -9.74 -13.28
N ASN A 44 13.18 -9.05 -13.09
CA ASN A 44 12.37 -8.54 -14.22
C ASN A 44 12.06 -7.03 -14.20
N TYR A 45 12.52 -6.26 -13.21
CA TYR A 45 12.25 -4.81 -13.16
C TYR A 45 13.11 -3.97 -14.13
N ARG A 46 13.93 -4.62 -14.97
CA ARG A 46 14.76 -3.95 -15.97
C ARG A 46 13.97 -3.41 -17.18
N LEU A 47 12.65 -3.70 -17.29
CA LEU A 47 11.81 -3.32 -18.42
C LEU A 47 10.69 -2.31 -18.12
N LYS A 48 10.48 -1.89 -16.87
CA LYS A 48 9.52 -0.82 -16.52
C LYS A 48 10.27 0.34 -15.89
N THR A 49 10.57 1.34 -16.73
CA THR A 49 10.89 2.76 -16.47
C THR A 49 11.90 3.07 -15.34
N GLY A 50 13.00 3.72 -15.73
CA GLY A 50 14.19 3.99 -14.92
C GLY A 50 13.99 4.34 -13.44
N ASN A 51 14.89 3.77 -12.63
CA ASN A 51 15.36 4.23 -11.32
C ASN A 51 14.30 4.37 -10.20
N ASN A 52 14.15 3.30 -9.41
CA ASN A 52 13.61 3.30 -8.04
C ASN A 52 12.25 3.97 -7.81
N GLY A 53 11.33 3.89 -8.78
CA GLY A 53 9.95 4.31 -8.57
C GLY A 53 9.16 3.32 -7.71
N PRO A 54 8.09 3.77 -7.02
CA PRO A 54 7.15 2.89 -6.32
C PRO A 54 6.61 1.80 -7.26
N PRO A 55 6.45 0.56 -6.79
CA PRO A 55 5.91 -0.53 -7.61
C PRO A 55 4.47 -0.21 -8.05
N ASP A 56 4.20 -0.43 -9.33
CA ASP A 56 2.92 -0.15 -10.03
C ASP A 56 1.71 -0.66 -9.23
N GLU A 57 1.77 -1.90 -8.74
CA GLU A 57 0.73 -2.50 -7.89
C GLU A 57 0.45 -1.73 -6.60
N MET A 58 1.48 -1.12 -5.97
CA MET A 58 1.31 -0.33 -4.76
C MET A 58 0.57 0.96 -5.09
N LEU A 59 0.90 1.61 -6.20
CA LEU A 59 0.17 2.79 -6.66
C LEU A 59 -1.29 2.44 -7.00
N THR A 60 -1.53 1.31 -7.67
CA THR A 60 -2.90 0.84 -7.94
C THR A 60 -3.69 0.60 -6.65
N ALA A 61 -3.07 0.01 -5.63
CA ALA A 61 -3.71 -0.20 -4.33
C ALA A 61 -4.01 1.14 -3.63
N VAL A 62 -3.10 2.11 -3.73
CA VAL A 62 -3.29 3.46 -3.19
C VAL A 62 -4.47 4.16 -3.88
N GLU A 63 -4.51 4.17 -5.21
CA GLU A 63 -5.62 4.76 -5.99
C GLU A 63 -6.97 4.13 -5.61
N LEU A 64 -7.01 2.80 -5.48
CA LEU A 64 -8.21 2.10 -5.03
C LEU A 64 -8.66 2.58 -3.64
N LEU A 65 -7.72 2.75 -2.71
CA LEU A 65 -8.04 3.21 -1.36
C LEU A 65 -8.46 4.67 -1.33
N GLU A 66 -7.95 5.52 -2.21
CA GLU A 66 -8.40 6.90 -2.36
C GLU A 66 -9.90 6.96 -2.74
N THR A 67 -10.36 6.06 -3.61
CA THR A 67 -11.81 5.95 -3.91
C THR A 67 -12.66 5.51 -2.70
N ARG A 68 -12.04 5.02 -1.63
CA ARG A 68 -12.69 4.52 -0.41
C ARG A 68 -12.48 5.44 0.80
N GLY A 69 -12.12 6.70 0.58
CA GLY A 69 -11.96 7.69 1.64
C GLY A 69 -10.63 7.53 2.40
N TRP A 70 -9.58 7.07 1.73
CA TRP A 70 -8.22 7.20 2.21
C TRP A 70 -7.50 8.32 1.46
N GLU A 71 -6.44 8.85 2.05
CA GLU A 71 -5.64 9.91 1.45
C GLU A 71 -4.17 9.64 1.73
N VAL A 72 -3.31 9.82 0.72
CA VAL A 72 -1.87 9.71 0.88
C VAL A 72 -1.35 10.83 1.78
N VAL A 73 -0.60 10.45 2.81
CA VAL A 73 0.08 11.39 3.72
C VAL A 73 1.52 11.60 3.28
N THR A 74 2.22 10.51 3.00
CA THR A 74 3.62 10.54 2.58
C THR A 74 4.00 9.23 1.91
N VAL A 75 5.04 9.29 1.09
CA VAL A 75 5.72 8.14 0.51
C VAL A 75 7.15 8.16 1.04
N ASP A 76 7.65 7.00 1.46
CA ASP A 76 9.05 6.88 1.89
C ASP A 76 10.02 7.27 0.76
N ALA A 77 11.22 7.72 1.12
CA ALA A 77 12.26 8.13 0.16
C ALA A 77 12.65 7.01 -0.81
N SER A 78 12.47 5.75 -0.41
CA SER A 78 12.70 4.60 -1.29
C SER A 78 11.57 4.34 -2.27
N GLY A 79 10.39 4.95 -2.10
CA GLY A 79 9.18 4.67 -2.88
C GLY A 79 8.49 3.34 -2.53
N HIS A 80 8.97 2.56 -1.56
CA HIS A 80 8.41 1.23 -1.29
C HIS A 80 7.38 1.20 -0.17
N VAL A 81 7.09 2.34 0.47
CA VAL A 81 6.08 2.40 1.54
C VAL A 81 5.29 3.68 1.38
N THR A 82 3.97 3.54 1.37
CA THR A 82 3.04 4.68 1.36
C THR A 82 2.26 4.71 2.66
N VAL A 83 2.23 5.86 3.31
CA VAL A 83 1.39 6.10 4.49
C VAL A 83 0.09 6.72 4.02
N MET A 84 -1.02 6.11 4.41
CA MET A 84 -2.36 6.64 4.13
C MET A 84 -3.09 6.97 5.41
N ARG A 85 -3.92 8.02 5.37
CA ARG A 85 -4.85 8.39 6.44
C ARG A 85 -6.29 8.16 6.00
N ARG A 86 -7.14 7.77 6.93
CA ARG A 86 -8.58 7.70 6.68
C ARG A 86 -9.17 9.10 6.76
N VAL A 87 -9.92 9.49 5.74
CA VAL A 87 -10.68 10.73 5.67
C VAL A 87 -12.15 10.35 5.69
N MET A 88 -12.86 10.76 6.74
CA MET A 88 -14.32 10.68 6.71
C MET A 88 -14.81 11.68 5.67
N HIS A 89 -15.41 11.20 4.58
CA HIS A 89 -16.19 12.07 3.71
C HIS A 89 -17.25 12.76 4.57
N ARG A 90 -17.23 14.09 4.54
CA ARG A 90 -18.16 14.97 5.24
C ARG A 90 -19.38 15.24 4.38
#